data_AF-A0AAV0WNV4-F1
#
_entry.id   AF-A0AAV0WNV4-F1
#
_cell.length_a   1.000
_cell.length_b   1.000
_cell.length_c   1.000
_cell.angle_alpha   90.00
_cell.angle_beta   90.00
_cell.angle_gamma   90.00
#
_symmetry.space_group_name_H-M   'P 1'
#
loop_
_entity.id
_entity.type
_entity.pdbx_description
1 polymer ?
#
loop_
_entity_poly.entity_id
_entity_poly.type
_entity_poly.pdbx_seq_one_letter_code
_entity_poly.pdbx_strand_id
1 'polypeptide(L)'
;MNQLKDPKSDLSITINTATEIYTLKKPFLIKYCENKKLKSTGTTSELRARLSRYLKGTITLDDIDNTLSKEECDLILIKAKTNKIDFKKKQEYSIRAIQALTQIQLIN
;
A
#
# COMPACT_ATOMS: atom_id res chain seq x y z
N MET A 1 -7.39 24.29 -25.94
CA MET A 1 -7.93 23.76 -24.67
C MET A 1 -6.88 22.85 -24.05
N ASN A 2 -6.10 23.37 -23.11
CA ASN A 2 -5.11 22.56 -22.37
C ASN A 2 -5.86 21.68 -21.38
N GLN A 3 -6.08 20.43 -21.76
CA GLN A 3 -6.54 19.41 -20.82
C GLN A 3 -5.37 19.15 -19.87
N LEU A 4 -5.47 19.69 -18.64
CA LEU A 4 -4.66 19.22 -17.52
C LEU A 4 -4.91 17.72 -17.41
N LYS A 5 -3.93 16.90 -17.83
CA LYS A 5 -3.91 15.49 -17.49
C LYS A 5 -3.75 15.41 -15.98
N ASP A 6 -4.86 15.14 -15.29
CA ASP A 6 -4.84 14.81 -13.86
C ASP A 6 -3.85 13.65 -13.66
N PRO A 7 -2.69 13.85 -13.00
CA PRO A 7 -1.64 12.84 -12.90
C PRO A 7 -2.02 11.64 -12.01
N LYS A 8 -3.30 11.54 -11.61
CA LYS A 8 -3.87 10.46 -10.80
C LYS A 8 -5.01 9.73 -11.52
N SER A 9 -5.41 10.12 -12.73
CA SER A 9 -6.47 9.41 -13.47
C SER A 9 -5.99 8.12 -14.14
N ASP A 10 -4.67 7.97 -14.26
CA ASP A 10 -4.08 6.82 -14.91
C ASP A 10 -4.10 5.62 -13.97
N LEU A 11 -4.69 4.51 -14.42
CA LEU A 11 -4.82 3.23 -13.71
C LEU A 11 -3.47 2.57 -13.39
N SER A 12 -2.36 3.27 -13.65
CA SER A 12 -0.98 2.93 -13.36
C SER A 12 -0.48 3.39 -11.99
N ILE A 13 -1.36 3.86 -11.08
CA ILE A 13 -0.97 4.20 -9.69
C ILE A 13 -0.36 2.96 -9.04
N THR A 14 0.97 2.90 -9.09
CA THR A 14 1.78 1.88 -8.45
C THR A 14 2.08 2.41 -7.07
N ILE A 15 1.46 1.80 -6.07
CA ILE A 15 1.78 2.09 -4.67
C ILE A 15 3.06 1.35 -4.34
N ASN A 16 4.17 2.08 -4.33
CA ASN A 16 5.51 1.56 -4.05
C ASN A 16 5.80 1.50 -2.55
N THR A 17 5.00 2.19 -1.73
CA THR A 17 5.18 2.29 -0.28
C THR A 17 3.84 2.34 0.44
N ALA A 18 3.72 1.76 1.65
CA ALA A 18 2.45 1.93 2.40
C ALA A 18 2.18 3.38 2.84
N THR A 19 3.19 4.24 2.85
CA THR A 19 3.04 5.66 3.15
C THR A 19 2.27 6.40 2.04
N GLU A 20 2.36 5.96 0.79
CA GLU A 20 1.60 6.54 -0.33
C GLU A 20 0.09 6.35 -0.17
N ILE A 21 -0.38 5.29 0.49
CA ILE A 21 -1.81 5.08 0.77
C ILE A 21 -2.41 6.27 1.54
N TYR A 22 -1.64 6.91 2.43
CA TYR A 22 -2.14 8.00 3.26
C TYR A 22 -2.33 9.31 2.50
N THR A 23 -1.68 9.46 1.33
CA THR A 23 -1.81 10.67 0.49
C THR A 23 -2.95 10.57 -0.52
N LEU A 24 -3.58 9.40 -0.65
CA LEU A 24 -4.69 9.16 -1.58
C LEU A 24 -6.03 9.65 -1.01
N LYS A 25 -6.86 10.23 -1.90
CA LYS A 25 -8.27 10.57 -1.63
C LYS A 25 -9.14 9.31 -1.67
N LYS A 26 -10.29 9.36 -1.00
CA LYS A 26 -11.22 8.21 -0.86
C LYS A 26 -11.55 7.50 -2.18
N PRO A 27 -11.89 8.17 -3.29
CA PRO A 27 -12.22 7.48 -4.54
C PRO A 27 -11.07 6.62 -5.09
N PHE A 28 -9.83 7.07 -4.93
CA PHE A 28 -8.66 6.29 -5.34
C PHE A 28 -8.43 5.07 -4.45
N LEU A 29 -8.69 5.20 -3.14
CA LEU A 29 -8.60 4.08 -2.20
C LEU A 29 -9.63 2.98 -2.54
N ILE A 30 -10.87 3.38 -2.85
CA ILE A 30 -11.94 2.47 -3.27
C ILE A 30 -11.50 1.69 -4.52
N LYS A 31 -11.10 2.41 -5.58
CA LYS A 31 -10.66 1.81 -6.84
C LYS A 31 -9.46 0.88 -6.65
N TYR A 32 -8.54 1.22 -5.75
CA TYR A 32 -7.39 0.37 -5.45
C TYR A 32 -7.81 -0.91 -4.73
N CYS A 33 -8.75 -0.85 -3.78
CA CYS A 33 -9.32 -2.04 -3.15
C CYS A 33 -9.97 -2.96 -4.20
N GLU A 34 -10.78 -2.42 -5.10
CA GLU A 34 -11.47 -3.17 -6.17
C GLU A 34 -10.46 -3.88 -7.08
N ASN A 35 -9.44 -3.16 -7.54
CA ASN A 35 -8.37 -3.71 -8.38
C ASN A 35 -7.59 -4.84 -7.69
N LYS A 36 -7.55 -4.85 -6.35
CA LYS A 36 -6.90 -5.90 -5.56
C LYS A 36 -7.88 -6.95 -5.03
N LYS A 37 -9.15 -6.93 -5.47
CA LYS A 37 -10.20 -7.85 -5.02
C LYS A 37 -10.42 -7.81 -3.50
N LEU A 38 -10.27 -6.63 -2.91
CA LEU A 38 -10.51 -6.36 -1.49
C LEU A 38 -11.85 -5.64 -1.32
N LYS A 39 -12.48 -5.75 -0.15
CA LYS A 39 -13.67 -4.95 0.17
C LYS A 39 -13.38 -3.47 -0.09
N SER A 40 -14.22 -2.82 -0.88
CA SER A 40 -14.06 -1.40 -1.25
C SER A 40 -14.98 -0.45 -0.49
N THR A 41 -15.78 -0.98 0.43
CA THR A 41 -16.69 -0.21 1.28
C THR A 41 -16.03 0.23 2.60
N GLY A 42 -16.65 1.24 3.22
CA GLY A 42 -16.25 1.79 4.53
C GLY A 42 -15.77 3.24 4.49
N THR A 43 -15.23 3.66 5.62
CA THR A 43 -14.53 4.92 5.84
C THR A 43 -13.17 4.93 5.16
N THR A 44 -12.61 6.13 4.97
CA THR A 44 -11.24 6.29 4.45
C THR A 44 -10.22 5.54 5.32
N SER A 45 -10.36 5.57 6.64
CA SER A 45 -9.45 4.88 7.56
C SER A 45 -9.49 3.37 7.41
N GLU A 46 -10.67 2.78 7.25
CA GLU A 46 -10.83 1.34 7.04
C GLU A 46 -10.20 0.89 5.72
N LEU A 47 -10.42 1.65 4.64
CA LEU A 47 -9.80 1.39 3.34
C LEU A 47 -8.27 1.44 3.44
N ARG A 48 -7.72 2.46 4.10
CA ARG A 48 -6.26 2.57 4.29
C ARG A 48 -5.70 1.43 5.12
N ALA A 49 -6.38 1.03 6.20
CA ALA A 49 -5.94 -0.07 7.05
C ALA A 49 -5.92 -1.40 6.27
N ARG A 50 -6.96 -1.67 5.49
CA ARG A 50 -7.08 -2.84 4.61
C ARG A 50 -5.97 -2.89 3.57
N LEU A 51 -5.73 -1.78 2.87
CA LEU A 51 -4.65 -1.67 1.90
C LEU A 51 -3.26 -1.80 2.55
N SER A 52 -3.08 -1.26 3.76
CA SER A 52 -1.84 -1.41 4.50
C SER A 52 -1.56 -2.88 4.83
N ARG A 53 -2.57 -3.63 5.29
CA ARG A 53 -2.46 -5.08 5.49
C ARG A 53 -2.12 -5.81 4.18
N TYR A 54 -2.74 -5.43 3.07
CA TYR A 54 -2.48 -6.05 1.76
C TYR A 54 -1.01 -5.88 1.36
N LEU A 55 -0.47 -4.66 1.44
CA LEU A 55 0.92 -4.38 1.12
C LEU A 55 1.91 -5.04 2.10
N LYS A 56 1.49 -5.29 3.35
CA LYS A 56 2.29 -6.05 4.34
C LYS A 56 2.18 -7.56 4.15
N GLY A 57 1.26 -8.04 3.31
CA GLY A 57 0.96 -9.46 3.14
C GLY A 57 0.26 -10.09 4.35
N THR A 58 -0.47 -9.30 5.13
CA THR A 58 -1.14 -9.72 6.38
C THR A 58 -2.67 -9.62 6.31
N ILE A 59 -3.24 -9.64 5.10
CA ILE A 59 -4.70 -9.66 4.93
C ILE A 59 -5.31 -10.99 5.38
N THR A 60 -6.59 -10.93 5.71
CA THR A 60 -7.43 -12.10 6.05
C THR A 60 -8.64 -12.16 5.13
N LEU A 61 -9.46 -13.21 5.25
CA LEU A 61 -10.72 -13.31 4.51
C LEU A 61 -11.66 -12.13 4.78
N ASP A 62 -11.61 -11.52 5.97
CA ASP A 62 -12.41 -10.35 6.30
C ASP A 62 -12.04 -9.11 5.47
N ASP A 63 -10.85 -9.08 4.89
CA ASP A 63 -10.38 -8.00 4.03
C ASP A 63 -10.79 -8.20 2.56
N ILE A 64 -11.08 -9.43 2.16
CA ILE A 64 -11.34 -9.83 0.76
C ILE A 64 -12.80 -9.62 0.42
N ASP A 65 -13.08 -9.25 -0.83
CA ASP A 65 -14.45 -9.15 -1.33
C ASP A 65 -15.22 -10.48 -1.11
N ASN A 66 -16.37 -10.40 -0.46
CA ASN A 66 -17.15 -11.57 -0.06
C ASN A 66 -17.96 -12.19 -1.22
N THR A 67 -17.93 -11.58 -2.41
CA THR A 67 -18.57 -12.11 -3.61
C THR A 67 -17.72 -13.15 -4.35
N LEU A 68 -16.46 -13.32 -3.96
CA LEU A 68 -15.49 -14.20 -4.62
C LEU A 68 -15.62 -15.64 -4.17
N SER A 69 -15.17 -16.57 -5.02
CA SER A 69 -15.08 -17.98 -4.64
C SER A 69 -13.98 -18.20 -3.60
N LYS A 70 -14.02 -19.36 -2.92
CA LYS A 70 -12.97 -19.76 -1.98
C LYS A 70 -11.60 -19.85 -2.66
N GLU A 71 -11.54 -20.44 -3.84
CA GLU A 71 -10.32 -20.60 -4.63
C GLU A 71 -9.73 -19.24 -5.01
N GLU A 72 -10.56 -18.27 -5.39
CA GLU A 72 -10.12 -16.90 -5.66
C GLU A 72 -9.57 -16.22 -4.40
N CYS A 73 -10.24 -16.40 -3.26
CA CYS A 73 -9.77 -15.86 -1.98
C CYS A 73 -8.40 -16.42 -1.61
N ASP A 74 -8.20 -17.74 -1.73
CA ASP A 74 -6.94 -18.43 -1.44
C ASP A 74 -5.80 -17.89 -2.34
N LEU A 75 -6.07 -17.70 -3.64
CA LEU A 75 -5.11 -17.11 -4.58
C LEU A 75 -4.70 -15.69 -4.18
N ILE A 76 -5.66 -14.87 -3.71
CA ILE A 76 -5.39 -13.49 -3.27
C ILE A 76 -4.53 -13.49 -2.00
N LEU A 77 -4.83 -14.33 -1.03
CA LEU A 77 -4.06 -14.46 0.22
C LEU A 77 -2.61 -14.86 -0.08
N ILE A 78 -2.41 -15.85 -0.97
CA ILE A 78 -1.09 -16.28 -1.41
C ILE A 78 -0.36 -15.13 -2.11
N LYS A 79 -1.02 -14.48 -3.08
CA LYS A 79 -0.44 -13.37 -3.86
C LYS A 79 -0.02 -12.20 -2.98
N ALA A 80 -0.81 -11.86 -1.95
CA ALA A 80 -0.49 -10.79 -1.01
C ALA A 80 0.72 -11.13 -0.14
N LYS A 81 0.86 -12.38 0.32
CA LYS A 81 2.04 -12.84 1.07
C LYS A 81 3.31 -12.81 0.21
N THR A 82 3.23 -13.23 -1.05
CA THR A 82 4.37 -13.27 -1.97
C THR A 82 4.83 -11.87 -2.40
N ASN A 83 3.89 -10.97 -2.67
CA ASN A 83 4.18 -9.62 -3.18
C ASN A 83 4.24 -8.56 -2.07
N LYS A 84 4.45 -8.96 -0.82
CA LYS A 84 4.54 -8.02 0.29
C LYS A 84 5.70 -7.04 0.07
N ILE A 85 5.46 -5.77 0.37
CA ILE A 85 6.51 -4.76 0.41
C ILE A 85 7.31 -5.00 1.69
N ASP A 86 8.62 -5.19 1.57
CA ASP A 86 9.50 -5.35 2.72
C ASP A 86 9.68 -4.02 3.45
N PHE A 87 8.97 -3.86 4.57
CA PHE A 87 9.06 -2.67 5.41
C PHE A 87 10.38 -2.55 6.18
N LYS A 88 11.13 -3.65 6.34
CA LYS A 88 12.38 -3.64 7.12
C LYS A 88 13.52 -2.95 6.39
N LYS A 89 13.62 -3.12 5.06
CA LYS A 89 14.72 -2.52 4.27
C LYS A 89 14.83 -1.00 4.38
N LYS A 90 13.71 -0.27 4.57
CA LYS A 90 13.77 1.20 4.69
C LYS A 90 14.31 1.70 6.02
N GLN A 91 14.10 0.96 7.12
CA GLN A 91 14.62 1.40 8.43
C GLN A 91 16.15 1.34 8.50
N GLU A 92 16.77 0.34 7.86
CA GLU A 92 18.24 0.23 7.85
C GLU A 92 18.92 1.40 7.14
N TYR A 93 18.38 1.86 6.01
CA TYR A 93 18.94 3.04 5.31
C TYR A 93 18.76 4.33 6.13
N SER A 94 17.61 4.51 6.80
CA SER A 94 17.41 5.70 7.64
C SER A 94 18.30 5.69 8.88
N ILE A 95 18.50 4.53 9.52
CA ILE A 95 19.38 4.42 10.70
C ILE A 95 20.84 4.67 10.30
N ARG A 96 21.30 4.07 9.19
CA ARG A 96 22.67 4.29 8.70
C ARG A 96 22.93 5.73 8.27
N ALA A 97 21.95 6.38 7.64
CA ALA A 97 22.07 7.81 7.28
C ALA A 97 22.15 8.70 8.52
N ILE A 98 21.33 8.44 9.55
CA ILE A 98 21.39 9.17 10.82
C ILE A 98 22.73 8.94 11.52
N GLN A 99 23.22 7.69 11.57
CA GLN A 99 24.53 7.34 12.15
C GLN A 99 25.70 8.01 11.40
N ALA A 100 25.66 8.05 10.07
CA ALA A 100 26.68 8.71 9.27
C ALA A 100 26.71 10.23 9.53
N LEU A 101 25.55 10.87 9.66
CA LEU A 101 25.45 12.31 9.97
C LEU A 101 25.94 12.62 11.39
N THR A 102 25.69 11.75 12.37
CA THR A 102 26.18 11.93 13.75
C THR A 102 27.69 11.73 13.87
N GLN A 103 28.26 10.77 13.12
CA GLN A 103 29.72 10.59 13.10
C GLN A 103 30.45 11.80 12.52
N ILE A 104 29.90 12.47 11.50
CA ILE A 104 30.51 13.68 10.91
C ILE A 104 30.47 14.86 11.90
N GLN A 105 29.45 14.96 12.76
CA GLN A 105 29.34 16.02 13.77
C GLN A 105 30.30 15.85 14.96
N LEU A 106 30.83 14.64 15.19
CA LEU A 106 31.77 14.37 16.29
C LEU A 106 33.25 14.53 15.89
N ILE A 107 33.52 14.78 14.61
CA ILE A 107 34.88 14.91 14.04
C ILE A 107 35.22 16.39 13.73
N ASN A 108 34.23 17.30 13.82
CA ASN A 108 34.42 18.76 13.73
C ASN A 108 34.31 19.39 15.12
#